data_AF-A0A0A9X8U1-F1
#
_entry.id   AF-A0A0A9X8U1-F1
#
_cell.length_a   1.000
_cell.length_b   1.000
_cell.length_c   1.000
_cell.angle_alpha   90.00
_cell.angle_beta   90.00
_cell.angle_gamma   90.00
#
_symmetry.space_group_name_H-M   'P 1'
#
loop_
_entity.id
_entity.type
_entity.pdbx_description
1 polymer ?
#
loop_
_entity_poly.entity_id
_entity_poly.type
_entity_poly.pdbx_seq_one_letter_code
_entity_poly.pdbx_strand_id
1 'polypeptide(L)'
;ILENPRHSLPPNTTCRYHFQGRTHEQVWLSFIKYHAAPADPAAYQLSAECNARLRIWDGRINSLPGQQMNVSLLGDFCKDEVPRLCDHTLLSNSSRFTRPCSPSESYVSSGSELTLEQTLKQGSVLFPLDFMVRYEFVNTMLEGAHVKGSDNPCDRVFSSSITS
;
A
#
# COMPACT_ATOMS: atom_id res chain seq x y z
N ILE A 1 9.12 1.18 -6.18
CA ILE A 1 8.84 2.20 -5.15
C ILE A 1 7.92 3.23 -5.78
N LEU A 2 6.92 3.71 -5.03
CA LEU A 2 6.07 4.83 -5.41
C LEU A 2 6.26 5.95 -4.38
N GLU A 3 6.40 7.16 -4.88
CA GLU A 3 6.59 8.38 -4.09
C GLU A 3 5.45 9.36 -4.35
N ASN A 4 5.19 10.23 -3.38
CA ASN A 4 4.25 11.34 -3.50
C ASN A 4 4.68 12.33 -4.62
N PRO A 5 3.76 13.06 -5.27
CA PRO A 5 4.11 14.04 -6.29
C PRO A 5 5.09 15.11 -5.78
N ARG A 6 6.11 15.42 -6.59
CA ARG A 6 7.16 16.39 -6.22
C ARG A 6 6.69 17.84 -6.22
N HIS A 7 5.67 18.16 -7.00
CA HIS A 7 5.12 19.50 -7.12
C HIS A 7 3.93 19.69 -6.19
N SER A 8 3.64 20.94 -5.85
CA SER A 8 2.46 21.29 -5.09
C SER A 8 1.20 20.91 -5.85
N LEU A 9 0.24 20.36 -5.12
CA LEU A 9 -1.08 20.00 -5.62
C LEU A 9 -2.09 21.04 -5.11
N PRO A 10 -2.99 21.53 -5.99
CA PRO A 10 -3.98 22.52 -5.61
C PRO A 10 -5.06 21.93 -4.67
N PRO A 11 -5.88 22.79 -4.05
CA PRO A 11 -7.10 22.39 -3.35
C PRO A 11 -8.00 21.49 -4.19
N ASN A 12 -8.76 20.61 -3.51
CA ASN A 12 -9.67 19.62 -4.11
C ASN A 12 -9.01 18.67 -5.11
N THR A 13 -7.75 18.29 -4.87
CA THR A 13 -7.04 17.30 -5.68
C THR A 13 -7.23 15.91 -5.09
N THR A 14 -7.53 14.92 -5.94
CA THR A 14 -7.48 13.51 -5.58
C THR A 14 -6.54 12.77 -6.53
N CYS A 15 -5.50 12.14 -5.97
CA CYS A 15 -4.57 11.29 -6.70
C CYS A 15 -4.89 9.83 -6.38
N ARG A 16 -4.98 8.98 -7.41
CA ARG A 16 -5.24 7.55 -7.28
C ARG A 16 -4.15 6.76 -7.96
N TYR A 17 -3.59 5.80 -7.25
CA TYR A 17 -2.59 4.87 -7.73
C TYR A 17 -3.19 3.48 -7.71
N HIS A 18 -3.47 2.97 -8.91
CA HIS A 18 -4.06 1.64 -9.09
C HIS A 18 -2.94 0.64 -9.36
N PHE A 19 -2.82 -0.36 -8.49
CA PHE A 19 -1.93 -1.49 -8.65
C PHE A 19 -2.73 -2.65 -9.23
N GLN A 20 -2.28 -3.19 -10.36
CA GLN A 20 -2.95 -4.27 -11.07
C GLN A 20 -1.95 -5.37 -11.40
N GLY A 21 -2.01 -6.46 -10.65
CA GLY A 21 -1.29 -7.71 -10.90
C GLY A 21 -2.04 -8.62 -11.86
N ARG A 22 -1.40 -9.75 -12.18
CA ARG A 22 -1.96 -10.83 -12.99
C ARG A 22 -2.97 -11.67 -12.21
N THR A 23 -3.73 -12.50 -12.92
CA THR A 23 -4.52 -13.59 -12.31
C THR A 23 -3.57 -14.46 -11.48
N HIS A 24 -3.82 -14.58 -10.17
CA HIS A 24 -2.98 -15.23 -9.14
C HIS A 24 -1.84 -14.42 -8.51
N GLU A 25 -1.74 -13.13 -8.79
CA GLU A 25 -0.88 -12.24 -8.01
C GLU A 25 -1.71 -11.51 -6.95
N GLN A 26 -1.13 -11.31 -5.77
CA GLN A 26 -1.62 -10.37 -4.77
C GLN A 26 -0.71 -9.15 -4.72
N VAL A 27 -1.27 -7.99 -4.37
CA VAL A 27 -0.52 -6.76 -4.18
C VAL A 27 -0.12 -6.65 -2.71
N TRP A 28 1.18 -6.59 -2.46
CA TRP A 28 1.74 -6.34 -1.14
C TRP A 28 2.31 -4.93 -1.10
N LEU A 29 1.82 -4.08 -0.21
CA LEU A 29 2.22 -2.68 -0.06
C LEU A 29 2.74 -2.39 1.36
N SER A 30 3.89 -1.72 1.47
CA SER A 30 4.47 -1.27 2.74
C SER A 30 4.91 0.18 2.69
N PHE A 31 4.64 0.94 3.75
CA PHE A 31 5.11 2.32 3.88
C PHE A 31 6.53 2.33 4.41
N ILE A 32 7.44 2.89 3.62
CA ILE A 32 8.81 3.14 4.05
C ILE A 32 8.90 4.49 4.77
N LYS A 33 8.12 5.47 4.30
CA LYS A 33 8.01 6.80 4.86
C LYS A 33 6.55 7.25 4.82
N TYR A 34 6.11 7.92 5.87
CA TYR A 34 4.86 8.65 5.90
C TYR A 34 4.99 9.87 6.81
N HIS A 35 4.53 11.01 6.33
CA HIS A 35 4.45 12.24 7.10
C HIS A 35 3.25 13.05 6.61
N ALA A 36 2.29 13.30 7.49
CA ALA A 36 1.23 14.28 7.30
C ALA A 36 1.49 15.41 8.28
N ALA A 37 1.66 16.64 7.79
CA ALA A 37 1.83 17.75 8.72
C ALA A 37 0.53 17.99 9.49
N PRO A 38 0.60 18.15 10.83
CA PRO A 38 -0.52 18.69 11.56
C PRO A 38 -0.79 20.11 11.06
N ALA A 39 -2.06 20.48 11.05
CA ALA A 39 -2.45 21.84 10.74
C ALA A 39 -1.76 22.83 11.68
N ASP A 40 -1.44 24.03 11.18
CA ASP A 40 -0.93 25.13 12.01
C ASP A 40 -1.81 25.30 13.27
N PRO A 41 -1.24 25.27 14.50
CA PRO A 41 -2.00 25.46 15.72
C PRO A 41 -2.77 26.80 15.75
N ALA A 42 -2.35 27.82 15.00
CA ALA A 42 -3.11 29.07 14.86
C ALA A 42 -4.39 28.92 14.00
N ALA A 43 -4.50 27.85 13.23
CA ALA A 43 -5.61 27.53 12.33
C ALA A 43 -6.59 26.53 12.97
N TYR A 44 -7.02 26.79 14.21
CA TYR A 44 -7.87 25.91 15.03
C TYR A 44 -9.14 25.36 14.33
N GLN A 45 -9.75 26.11 13.42
CA GLN A 45 -10.93 25.64 12.67
C GLN A 45 -10.56 24.69 11.53
N LEU A 46 -9.39 24.89 10.93
CA LEU A 46 -8.89 24.12 9.78
C LEU A 46 -8.20 22.83 10.24
N SER A 47 -7.62 22.82 11.44
CA SER A 47 -7.02 21.64 12.07
C SER A 47 -8.03 20.55 12.45
N ALA A 48 -9.26 20.94 12.73
CA ALA A 48 -10.36 20.01 13.00
C ALA A 48 -10.77 19.21 11.76
N GLU A 49 -10.47 19.69 10.55
CA GLU A 49 -10.81 19.00 9.31
C GLU A 49 -9.71 18.08 8.79
N CYS A 50 -10.13 16.98 8.18
CA CYS A 50 -9.25 16.07 7.47
C CYS A 50 -8.86 16.67 6.09
N ASN A 51 -7.84 17.52 6.08
CA ASN A 51 -7.41 18.24 4.87
C ASN A 51 -6.52 17.41 3.94
N ALA A 52 -5.67 16.56 4.51
CA ALA A 52 -4.90 15.56 3.79
C ALA A 52 -5.31 14.18 4.29
N ARG A 53 -5.80 13.34 3.38
CA ARG A 53 -6.30 12.00 3.68
C ARG A 53 -5.63 10.99 2.78
N LEU A 54 -5.23 9.86 3.33
CA LEU A 54 -4.69 8.73 2.58
C LEU A 54 -5.54 7.49 2.86
N ARG A 55 -5.94 6.78 1.82
CA ARG A 55 -6.76 5.56 1.92
C ARG A 55 -6.19 4.43 1.09
N ILE A 56 -6.36 3.22 1.60
CA ILE A 56 -5.96 1.99 0.92
C ILE A 56 -7.20 1.14 0.73
N TRP A 57 -7.52 0.83 -0.52
CA TRP A 57 -8.66 0.04 -0.91
C TRP A 57 -8.20 -1.33 -1.44
N ASP A 58 -8.83 -2.40 -0.97
CA ASP A 58 -8.61 -3.78 -1.38
C ASP A 58 -9.29 -4.08 -2.72
N GLY A 59 -8.79 -3.44 -3.77
CA GLY A 59 -9.30 -3.57 -5.13
C GLY A 59 -9.29 -2.25 -5.90
N ARG A 60 -9.91 -2.26 -7.07
CA ARG A 60 -10.06 -1.08 -7.93
C ARG A 60 -11.30 -0.27 -7.55
N ILE A 61 -11.10 0.98 -7.15
CA ILE A 61 -12.19 1.95 -7.01
C ILE A 61 -12.43 2.67 -8.34
N ASN A 62 -13.65 2.64 -8.87
CA ASN A 62 -14.02 3.46 -10.03
C ASN A 62 -14.50 4.85 -9.56
N SER A 63 -14.16 5.90 -10.30
CA SER A 63 -14.67 7.26 -10.10
C SER A 63 -16.04 7.50 -10.74
N LEU A 64 -16.56 6.55 -11.51
CA LEU A 64 -17.80 6.72 -12.26
C LEU A 64 -19.02 6.59 -11.33
N PRO A 65 -19.92 7.59 -11.29
CA PRO A 65 -21.15 7.50 -10.51
C PRO A 65 -22.03 6.37 -11.06
N GLY A 66 -22.49 5.48 -10.18
CA GLY A 66 -23.37 4.34 -10.52
C GLY A 66 -22.68 2.98 -10.61
N GLN A 67 -21.35 2.91 -10.54
CA GLN A 67 -20.59 1.66 -10.51
C GLN A 67 -19.91 1.47 -9.15
N GLN A 68 -20.71 1.24 -8.10
CA GLN A 68 -20.18 0.84 -6.80
C GLN A 68 -19.66 -0.61 -6.90
N MET A 69 -18.35 -0.74 -7.04
CA MET A 69 -17.67 -2.01 -6.76
C MET A 69 -17.64 -2.20 -5.24
N ASN A 70 -17.95 -3.41 -4.76
CA ASN A 70 -17.81 -3.76 -3.35
C ASN A 70 -16.31 -3.93 -3.04
N VAL A 71 -15.62 -2.81 -2.80
CA VAL A 71 -14.19 -2.78 -2.46
C VAL A 71 -14.04 -2.53 -0.96
N SER A 72 -13.23 -3.33 -0.27
CA SER A 72 -13.01 -3.18 1.17
C SER A 72 -11.95 -2.11 1.46
N LEU A 73 -12.06 -1.44 2.60
CA LEU A 73 -11.09 -0.43 3.03
C LEU A 73 -10.06 -1.09 3.95
N LEU A 74 -8.79 -1.12 3.54
CA LEU A 74 -7.67 -1.68 4.31
C LEU A 74 -7.08 -0.66 5.30
N GLY A 75 -7.22 0.63 5.00
CA GLY A 75 -6.69 1.70 5.82
C GLY A 75 -7.25 3.06 5.43
N ASP A 76 -7.45 3.90 6.42
CA ASP A 76 -7.85 5.30 6.30
C ASP A 76 -7.01 6.09 7.29
N PHE A 77 -6.23 7.05 6.79
CA PHE A 77 -5.28 7.81 7.59
C PHE A 77 -5.50 9.28 7.39
N CYS A 78 -5.69 9.97 8.50
CA CYS A 78 -5.78 11.40 8.53
C CYS A 78 -5.22 12.00 9.81
N LYS A 79 -4.75 13.26 9.72
CA LYS A 79 -4.21 14.00 10.87
C LYS A 79 -3.04 13.23 11.51
N ASP A 80 -3.21 12.80 12.76
CA ASP A 80 -2.21 12.11 13.57
C ASP A 80 -2.22 10.58 13.34
N GLU A 81 -3.11 10.06 12.50
CA GLU A 81 -3.12 8.65 12.15
C GLU A 81 -1.95 8.31 11.22
N VAL A 82 -1.20 7.28 11.60
CA VAL A 82 -0.02 6.82 10.87
C VAL A 82 -0.28 5.40 10.36
N PRO A 83 -0.04 5.11 9.06
CA PRO A 83 -0.14 3.76 8.55
C PRO A 83 0.93 2.85 9.17
N ARG A 84 0.75 1.53 9.04
CA ARG A 84 1.79 0.55 9.35
C ARG A 84 3.08 0.89 8.60
N LEU A 85 4.16 1.14 9.35
CA LEU A 85 5.47 1.55 8.83
C LEU A 85 6.48 0.41 8.86
N CYS A 86 7.20 0.27 7.75
CA CYS A 86 8.37 -0.60 7.58
C CYS A 86 9.62 0.28 7.35
N ASP A 87 9.90 1.15 8.33
CA ASP A 87 10.92 2.21 8.26
C ASP A 87 12.36 1.70 8.29
N HIS A 88 12.59 0.51 8.85
CA HIS A 88 13.91 -0.11 8.90
C HIS A 88 14.50 -0.35 7.51
N THR A 89 13.68 -0.45 6.46
CA THR A 89 14.18 -0.54 5.08
C THR A 89 14.99 0.68 4.64
N LEU A 90 14.77 1.87 5.23
CA LEU A 90 15.61 3.06 5.02
C LEU A 90 17.04 2.89 5.54
N LEU A 91 17.25 1.97 6.47
CA LEU A 91 18.55 1.70 7.05
C LEU A 91 19.37 0.69 6.23
N SER A 92 18.81 0.17 5.15
CA SER A 92 19.52 -0.78 4.28
C SER A 92 20.56 -0.06 3.43
N ASN A 93 21.77 -0.61 3.38
CA ASN A 93 22.87 -0.13 2.55
C ASN A 93 23.67 -1.33 2.00
N SER A 94 24.80 -1.09 1.33
CA SER A 94 25.60 -2.14 0.69
C SER A 94 26.12 -3.23 1.63
N SER A 95 26.29 -2.94 2.92
CA SER A 95 26.77 -3.88 3.93
C SER A 95 25.69 -4.31 4.94
N ARG A 96 24.52 -3.68 4.90
CA ARG A 96 23.41 -3.91 5.84
C ARG A 96 22.12 -4.21 5.09
N PHE A 97 21.71 -5.47 5.14
CA PHE A 97 20.39 -5.90 4.71
C PHE A 97 19.44 -5.88 5.90
N THR A 98 18.35 -5.15 5.77
CA THR A 98 17.28 -5.14 6.78
C THR A 98 16.35 -6.31 6.53
N ARG A 99 15.65 -6.76 7.58
CA ARG A 99 14.65 -7.84 7.42
C ARG A 99 13.54 -7.40 6.44
N PRO A 100 12.88 -8.33 5.74
CA PRO A 100 11.68 -8.02 4.97
C PRO A 100 10.55 -7.48 5.85
N CYS A 101 9.64 -6.72 5.24
CA CYS A 101 8.44 -6.23 5.92
C CYS A 101 7.47 -7.38 6.22
N SER A 102 6.99 -7.50 7.45
CA SER A 102 5.95 -8.47 7.82
C SER A 102 4.53 -7.94 7.56
N PRO A 103 3.49 -8.80 7.58
CA PRO A 103 2.09 -8.37 7.46
C PRO A 103 1.63 -7.38 8.55
N SER A 104 2.26 -7.35 9.72
CA SER A 104 1.93 -6.38 10.78
C SER A 104 2.46 -4.97 10.49
N GLU A 105 3.43 -4.84 9.60
CA GLU A 105 4.02 -3.57 9.14
C GLU A 105 3.69 -3.24 7.67
N SER A 106 2.64 -3.87 7.13
CA SER A 106 2.26 -3.73 5.72
C SER A 106 0.79 -4.07 5.47
N TYR A 107 0.38 -3.99 4.21
CA TYR A 107 -0.96 -4.28 3.70
C TYR A 107 -0.86 -5.26 2.54
N VAL A 108 -1.70 -6.29 2.54
CA VAL A 108 -1.78 -7.29 1.48
C VAL A 108 -3.21 -7.31 0.97
N SER A 109 -3.39 -7.20 -0.35
CA SER A 109 -4.71 -7.30 -0.96
C SER A 109 -5.22 -8.74 -0.97
N SER A 110 -6.54 -8.91 -0.97
CA SER A 110 -7.17 -10.21 -1.13
C SER A 110 -7.07 -10.72 -2.57
N GLY A 111 -7.08 -9.81 -3.55
CA GLY A 111 -6.99 -10.11 -4.99
C GLY A 111 -5.79 -9.46 -5.68
N SER A 112 -5.84 -9.40 -7.01
CA SER A 112 -4.77 -8.84 -7.85
C SER A 112 -4.82 -7.32 -8.02
N GLU A 113 -5.73 -6.64 -7.32
CA GLU A 113 -5.88 -5.20 -7.41
C GLU A 113 -5.84 -4.54 -6.03
N LEU A 114 -5.25 -3.36 -5.96
CA LEU A 114 -5.22 -2.50 -4.79
C LEU A 114 -5.20 -1.04 -5.25
N THR A 115 -5.88 -0.15 -4.53
CA THR A 115 -5.84 1.29 -4.83
C THR A 115 -5.35 2.10 -3.63
N LEU A 116 -4.32 2.91 -3.84
CA LEU A 116 -3.93 3.97 -2.91
C LEU A 116 -4.54 5.30 -3.37
N GLU A 117 -5.30 5.95 -2.50
CA GLU A 117 -5.98 7.23 -2.77
C GLU A 117 -5.47 8.31 -1.82
N GLN A 118 -5.02 9.43 -2.37
CA GLN A 118 -4.67 10.65 -1.65
C GLN A 118 -5.68 11.73 -1.99
N THR A 119 -6.29 12.35 -0.98
CA THR A 119 -7.20 13.49 -1.15
C THR A 119 -6.67 14.71 -0.38
N LEU A 120 -6.62 15.84 -1.06
CA LEU A 120 -6.19 17.13 -0.53
C LEU A 120 -7.32 18.15 -0.68
N LYS A 121 -7.95 18.54 0.43
CA LYS A 121 -9.01 19.56 0.42
C LYS A 121 -8.45 20.96 0.16
N GLN A 122 -7.35 21.32 0.84
CA GLN A 122 -6.76 22.67 0.80
C GLN A 122 -5.40 22.74 0.12
N GLY A 123 -5.01 21.67 -0.58
CA GLY A 123 -3.76 21.59 -1.32
C GLY A 123 -2.56 21.21 -0.44
N SER A 124 -1.48 20.77 -1.09
CA SER A 124 -0.32 20.19 -0.39
C SER A 124 0.65 21.22 0.18
N VAL A 125 0.49 22.52 -0.13
CA VAL A 125 1.33 23.58 0.45
C VAL A 125 0.95 23.84 1.90
N LEU A 126 -0.36 23.90 2.18
CA LEU A 126 -0.89 24.13 3.53
C LEU A 126 -0.94 22.83 4.35
N PHE A 127 -1.24 21.72 3.68
CA PHE A 127 -1.34 20.40 4.31
C PHE A 127 -0.47 19.40 3.55
N PRO A 128 0.86 19.46 3.73
CA PRO A 128 1.76 18.54 3.06
C PRO A 128 1.52 17.12 3.57
N LEU A 129 1.33 16.23 2.61
CA LEU A 129 1.34 14.79 2.78
C LEU A 129 2.53 14.27 2.00
N ASP A 130 3.43 13.57 2.65
CA ASP A 130 4.62 12.98 2.03
C ASP A 130 4.68 11.50 2.38
N PHE A 131 4.87 10.65 1.38
CA PHE A 131 4.95 9.22 1.56
C PHE A 131 5.86 8.57 0.54
N MET A 132 6.42 7.44 0.96
CA MET A 132 7.15 6.53 0.09
C MET A 132 6.69 5.11 0.39
N VAL A 133 6.20 4.41 -0.63
CA VAL A 133 5.69 3.04 -0.50
C VAL A 133 6.48 2.09 -1.38
N ARG A 134 6.78 0.91 -0.84
CA ARG A 134 7.19 -0.26 -1.61
C ARG A 134 5.94 -1.05 -1.95
N TYR A 135 5.88 -1.56 -3.18
CA TYR A 135 4.83 -2.44 -3.64
C TYR A 135 5.47 -3.63 -4.36
N GLU A 136 4.85 -4.80 -4.21
CA GLU A 136 5.26 -6.06 -4.81
C GLU A 136 4.02 -6.80 -5.32
N PHE A 137 4.15 -7.44 -6.50
CA PHE A 137 3.14 -8.35 -7.01
C PHE A 137 3.61 -9.77 -6.67
N VAL A 138 2.92 -10.42 -5.74
CA VAL A 138 3.33 -11.70 -5.18
C VAL A 138 2.49 -12.80 -5.78
N ASN A 139 3.16 -13.70 -6.52
CA ASN A 139 2.50 -14.88 -7.08
C ASN A 139 2.07 -15.82 -5.94
N THR A 140 0.80 -16.18 -5.96
CA THR A 140 0.18 -17.11 -4.99
C THR A 140 0.10 -18.54 -5.52
N MET A 141 0.50 -18.77 -6.77
CA MET A 141 0.60 -20.13 -7.31
C MET A 141 1.75 -20.87 -6.65
N LEU A 142 1.41 -22.02 -6.06
CA LEU A 142 2.38 -22.93 -5.47
C LEU A 142 2.65 -24.03 -6.48
N GLU A 143 3.80 -23.96 -7.14
CA GLU A 143 4.27 -25.02 -8.01
C GLU A 143 4.75 -26.24 -7.19
N GLY A 144 4.77 -27.42 -7.83
CA GLY A 144 5.13 -28.67 -7.19
C GLY A 144 4.00 -29.26 -6.33
N ALA A 145 4.09 -30.56 -6.04
CA ALA A 145 3.13 -31.26 -5.20
C ALA A 145 3.44 -31.01 -3.71
N HIS A 146 2.42 -30.84 -2.87
CA HIS A 146 2.63 -30.76 -1.43
C HIS A 146 3.22 -32.08 -0.88
N VAL A 147 4.19 -31.96 0.02
CA VAL A 147 4.80 -33.13 0.67
C VAL A 147 3.75 -33.83 1.54
N LYS A 148 3.41 -35.07 1.17
CA LYS A 148 2.45 -35.88 1.93
C LYS A 148 2.88 -35.99 3.39
N GLY A 149 2.01 -35.56 4.30
CA GLY A 149 2.22 -35.64 5.74
C GLY A 149 3.07 -34.52 6.35
N SER A 150 3.44 -33.48 5.58
CA SER A 150 4.04 -32.27 6.16
C SER A 150 2.97 -31.33 6.74
N ASP A 151 3.21 -30.84 7.95
CA ASP A 151 2.40 -29.78 8.58
C ASP A 151 2.68 -28.39 7.98
N ASN A 152 3.81 -28.22 7.28
CA ASN A 152 4.18 -26.96 6.64
C ASN A 152 3.53 -26.86 5.25
N PRO A 153 2.67 -25.85 5.00
CA PRO A 153 2.03 -25.68 3.69
C PRO A 153 3.02 -25.33 2.56
N CYS A 154 4.25 -24.92 2.90
CA CYS A 154 5.29 -24.55 1.94
C CYS A 154 6.17 -25.73 1.49
N ASP A 155 6.00 -26.93 2.05
CA ASP A 155 6.81 -28.08 1.67
C ASP A 155 6.34 -28.65 0.33
N ARG A 156 7.21 -28.61 -0.69
CA ARG A 156 6.89 -28.97 -2.07
C ARG A 156 7.88 -29.95 -2.67
N VAL A 157 7.37 -30.87 -3.50
CA VAL A 157 8.13 -31.83 -4.29
C VAL A 157 8.02 -31.46 -5.77
N PHE A 158 9.17 -31.30 -6.40
CA PHE A 158 9.30 -31.11 -7.85
C PHE A 158 9.91 -32.37 -8.45
N SER A 159 9.14 -33.08 -9.26
CA SER A 159 9.60 -34.28 -9.96
C SER A 159 9.90 -33.94 -11.42
N SER A 160 11.11 -34.24 -11.89
CA SER A 160 11.39 -34.23 -13.32
C SER A 160 10.74 -35.45 -13.97
N SER A 161 10.01 -35.24 -15.06
CA SER A 161 9.66 -36.33 -15.97
C SER A 161 10.69 -36.34 -17.10
N ILE A 162 11.62 -37.30 -17.08
CA ILE A 162 12.27 -37.72 -18.33
C ILE A 162 11.23 -38.55 -19.06
N THR A 163 10.49 -37.92 -19.97
CA THR A 163 9.83 -38.66 -21.05
C THR A 163 10.82 -38.70 -22.21
N SER A 164 11.54 -39.82 -22.34
CA SER A 164 12.21 -40.21 -23.57
C SER A 164 11.20 -40.61 -24.64
#